data_AF-A0AB38S7G3-F1
#
_entry.id   AF-A0AB38S7G3-F1
#
_cell.length_a   1.000
_cell.length_b   1.000
_cell.length_c   1.000
_cell.angle_alpha   90.00
_cell.angle_beta   90.00
_cell.angle_gamma   90.00
#
_symmetry.space_group_name_H-M   'P 1'
#
loop_
_entity.id
_entity.type
_entity.pdbx_description
1 polymer ?
#
loop_
_entity_poly.entity_id
_entity_poly.type
_entity_poly.pdbx_seq_one_letter_code
_entity_poly.pdbx_strand_id
1 'polypeptide(L)'
;MDGSTGIVETSSGSAGTNIIIFPFREARGHILETRRHCETLRQSIETLRDSLTTIEKIIENVDDLRVRERLQCQIARLNELLLLRLGQVAGIDRLLQETVRSSSPRDR
;
A
#
# COMPACT_ATOMS: atom_id res chain seq x y z
N MET A 1 -21.45 -34.90 -63.93
CA MET A 1 -19.99 -34.70 -63.85
C MET A 1 -19.75 -33.20 -63.77
N ASP A 2 -19.07 -32.83 -62.71
CA ASP A 2 -18.31 -31.62 -62.42
C ASP A 2 -18.99 -30.24 -62.47
N GLY A 3 -19.24 -29.74 -61.26
CA GLY A 3 -19.45 -28.33 -60.95
C GLY A 3 -18.94 -28.07 -59.53
N SER A 4 -17.62 -27.95 -59.40
CA SER A 4 -16.89 -27.82 -58.13
C SER A 4 -17.12 -26.43 -57.51
N THR A 5 -17.81 -26.38 -56.38
CA THR A 5 -18.05 -25.16 -55.60
C THR A 5 -16.79 -24.82 -54.78
N GLY A 6 -15.90 -24.05 -55.38
CA GLY A 6 -14.78 -23.43 -54.67
C GLY A 6 -15.27 -22.26 -53.83
N ILE A 7 -15.46 -22.47 -52.53
CA ILE A 7 -15.59 -21.38 -51.55
C ILE A 7 -14.29 -21.33 -50.77
N VAL A 8 -13.44 -20.38 -51.15
CA VAL A 8 -12.19 -20.06 -50.46
C VAL A 8 -12.50 -19.43 -49.11
N GLU A 9 -11.89 -20.04 -48.09
CA GLU A 9 -11.60 -19.59 -46.74
C GLU A 9 -11.84 -18.09 -46.47
N THR A 10 -12.97 -17.79 -45.82
CA THR A 10 -13.06 -16.58 -44.99
C THR A 10 -12.28 -16.86 -43.72
N SER A 11 -11.02 -16.44 -43.74
CA SER A 11 -10.08 -16.42 -42.62
C SER A 11 -10.77 -16.02 -41.31
N SER A 12 -10.81 -16.96 -40.38
CA SER A 12 -11.13 -16.73 -38.97
C SER A 12 -10.02 -15.89 -38.36
N GLY A 13 -10.09 -14.58 -38.59
CA GLY A 13 -9.21 -13.56 -38.04
C GLY A 13 -9.79 -12.92 -36.79
N SER A 14 -10.64 -13.61 -36.03
CA SER A 14 -10.88 -13.23 -34.64
C SER A 14 -9.71 -13.78 -33.82
N ALA A 15 -8.54 -13.15 -33.99
CA ALA A 15 -7.47 -13.19 -33.02
C ALA A 15 -8.05 -12.55 -31.76
N GLY A 16 -8.80 -13.36 -31.00
CA GLY A 16 -9.20 -13.07 -29.64
C GLY A 16 -7.95 -12.57 -28.97
N THR A 17 -7.99 -11.30 -28.59
CA THR A 17 -6.91 -10.58 -27.97
C THR A 17 -6.46 -11.41 -26.80
N ASN A 18 -5.46 -12.26 -27.02
CA ASN A 18 -4.79 -12.99 -25.97
C ASN A 18 -3.90 -11.94 -25.35
N ILE A 19 -4.54 -11.01 -24.64
CA ILE A 19 -3.90 -10.07 -23.75
C ILE A 19 -3.32 -10.99 -22.70
N ILE A 20 -2.10 -11.46 -22.96
CA ILE A 20 -1.18 -11.82 -21.92
C ILE A 20 -1.11 -10.54 -21.11
N ILE A 21 -1.98 -10.41 -20.11
CA ILE A 21 -1.85 -9.42 -19.06
C ILE A 21 -0.51 -9.80 -18.48
N PHE A 22 0.52 -9.09 -18.91
CA PHE A 22 1.88 -9.36 -18.52
C PHE A 22 1.84 -9.35 -16.99
N PRO A 23 2.33 -10.40 -16.29
CA PRO A 23 2.27 -10.47 -14.82
C PRO A 23 2.90 -9.23 -14.17
N PHE A 24 3.74 -8.52 -14.92
CA PHE A 24 4.26 -7.21 -14.62
C PHE A 24 3.21 -6.10 -14.40
N ARG A 25 2.13 -6.05 -15.18
CA ARG A 25 1.07 -5.03 -15.06
C ARG A 25 0.25 -5.26 -13.80
N GLU A 26 -0.09 -6.51 -13.51
CA GLU A 26 -0.82 -6.92 -12.32
C GLU A 26 0.03 -6.71 -11.06
N ALA A 27 1.29 -7.15 -11.06
CA ALA A 27 2.23 -6.91 -9.98
C ALA A 27 2.45 -5.41 -9.71
N ARG A 28 2.56 -4.59 -10.76
CA ARG A 28 2.66 -3.13 -10.63
C ARG A 28 1.37 -2.52 -10.06
N GLY A 29 0.20 -3.05 -10.42
CA GLY A 29 -1.09 -2.66 -9.83
C GLY A 29 -1.10 -2.93 -8.32
N HIS A 30 -0.74 -4.14 -7.90
CA HIS A 30 -0.66 -4.50 -6.48
C HIS A 30 0.37 -3.69 -5.70
N ILE A 31 1.51 -3.35 -6.31
CA ILE A 31 2.49 -2.48 -5.66
C ILE A 31 1.90 -1.08 -5.44
N LEU A 32 1.24 -0.49 -6.44
CA LEU A 32 0.61 0.82 -6.29
C LEU A 32 -0.50 0.82 -5.23
N GLU A 33 -1.32 -0.23 -5.20
CA GLU A 33 -2.35 -0.43 -4.19
C GLU A 33 -1.75 -0.54 -2.79
N THR A 34 -0.69 -1.35 -2.63
CA THR A 34 0.00 -1.50 -1.35
C THR A 34 0.63 -0.18 -0.89
N ARG A 35 1.20 0.62 -1.79
CA ARG A 35 1.71 1.96 -1.47
C ARG A 35 0.60 2.91 -1.01
N ARG A 36 -0.59 2.83 -1.63
CA ARG A 36 -1.76 3.58 -1.16
C ARG A 36 -2.17 3.15 0.26
N HIS A 37 -2.14 1.85 0.55
CA HIS A 37 -2.38 1.36 1.90
C HIS A 37 -1.32 1.86 2.90
N CYS A 38 -0.04 1.91 2.51
CA CYS A 38 1.02 2.50 3.34
C CYS A 38 0.75 3.98 3.64
N GLU A 39 0.29 4.76 2.65
CA GLU A 39 -0.10 6.16 2.86
C GLU A 39 -1.27 6.28 3.85
N THR A 40 -2.34 5.49 3.67
CA THR A 40 -3.47 5.48 4.59
C THR A 40 -3.03 5.10 6.02
N LEU A 41 -2.15 4.11 6.16
CA LEU A 41 -1.61 3.70 7.46
C LEU A 41 -0.77 4.82 8.10
N ARG A 42 0.04 5.53 7.31
CA ARG A 42 0.82 6.69 7.77
C ARG A 42 -0.10 7.78 8.36
N GLN A 43 -1.13 8.17 7.61
CA GLN A 43 -2.11 9.17 8.05
C GLN A 43 -2.88 8.71 9.30
N SER A 44 -3.24 7.44 9.36
CA SER A 44 -3.88 6.87 10.55
C SER A 44 -2.97 6.90 11.77
N ILE A 45 -1.68 6.59 11.62
CA ILE A 45 -0.70 6.66 12.71
C ILE A 45 -0.54 8.11 13.18
N GLU A 46 -0.44 9.08 12.28
CA GLU A 46 -0.36 10.51 12.61
C GLU A 46 -1.60 10.96 13.39
N THR A 47 -2.80 10.59 12.94
CA THR A 47 -4.05 10.88 13.63
C THR A 47 -4.08 10.31 15.05
N LEU A 48 -3.58 9.09 15.24
CA LEU A 48 -3.49 8.47 16.58
C LEU A 48 -2.51 9.21 17.48
N ARG A 49 -1.41 9.74 16.93
CA ARG A 49 -0.45 10.53 17.71
C ARG A 49 -1.05 11.86 18.15
N ASP A 50 -1.76 12.56 17.26
CA ASP A 50 -2.49 13.79 17.62
C ASP A 50 -3.55 13.53 18.70
N SER A 51 -4.22 12.38 18.61
CA SER A 51 -5.17 11.93 19.64
C SER A 51 -4.47 11.71 20.98
N LEU A 52 -3.30 11.05 21.00
CA LEU A 52 -2.51 10.87 22.21
C LEU A 52 -2.05 12.20 22.81
N THR A 53 -1.61 13.16 22.00
CA THR A 53 -1.27 14.52 22.47
C THR A 53 -2.47 15.23 23.08
N THR A 54 -3.67 15.00 22.55
CA THR A 54 -4.90 15.54 23.14
C THR A 54 -5.20 14.89 24.49
N ILE A 55 -5.06 13.56 24.58
CA ILE A 55 -5.26 12.82 25.85
C ILE A 55 -4.23 13.25 26.90
N GLU A 56 -2.98 13.48 26.51
CA GLU A 56 -1.91 13.96 27.39
C GLU A 56 -2.29 15.29 28.06
N LYS A 57 -2.81 16.25 27.28
CA LYS A 57 -3.32 17.53 27.81
C LYS A 57 -4.49 17.37 28.77
N ILE A 58 -5.36 16.37 28.54
CA ILE A 58 -6.47 16.08 29.45
C ILE A 58 -5.92 15.51 30.77
N ILE A 59 -4.93 14.62 30.70
CA ILE A 59 -4.30 13.98 31.86
C ILE A 59 -3.59 14.99 32.76
N GLU A 60 -3.07 16.09 32.24
CA GLU A 60 -2.47 17.16 33.05
C GLU A 60 -3.43 17.70 34.14
N ASN A 61 -4.74 17.58 33.92
CA ASN A 61 -5.79 18.01 34.85
C ASN A 61 -6.25 16.91 35.82
N VAL A 62 -5.62 15.73 35.82
CA VAL A 62 -5.98 14.62 36.74
C VAL A 62 -5.33 14.85 38.10
N ASP A 63 -6.11 15.10 39.13
CA ASP A 63 -5.62 15.44 40.48
C ASP A 63 -4.76 14.35 41.12
N ASP A 64 -5.06 13.08 40.88
CA ASP A 64 -4.27 11.97 41.41
C ASP A 64 -2.95 11.82 40.65
N LEU A 65 -1.85 12.17 41.33
CA LEU A 65 -0.49 12.11 40.78
C LEU A 65 -0.11 10.70 40.30
N ARG A 66 -0.45 9.65 41.05
CA ARG A 66 -0.08 8.27 40.68
C ARG A 66 -0.82 7.82 39.43
N VAL A 67 -2.08 8.20 39.32
CA VAL A 67 -2.89 7.93 38.12
C VAL A 67 -2.31 8.71 36.94
N ARG A 68 -1.97 9.99 37.13
CA ARG A 68 -1.37 10.86 36.11
C ARG A 68 -0.08 10.27 35.55
N GLU A 69 0.87 9.93 36.42
CA GLU A 69 2.16 9.33 36.03
C GLU A 69 1.98 8.01 35.29
N ARG A 70 1.07 7.15 35.77
CA ARG A 70 0.77 5.88 35.10
C ARG A 70 0.24 6.09 33.68
N LEU A 71 -0.68 7.04 33.50
CA LEU A 71 -1.26 7.36 32.20
C LEU A 71 -0.22 8.00 31.27
N GLN A 72 0.63 8.90 31.77
CA GLN A 72 1.74 9.47 31.01
C GLN A 72 2.73 8.40 30.53
N CYS A 73 3.10 7.44 31.39
CA CYS A 73 3.92 6.29 30.99
C CYS A 73 3.25 5.45 29.89
N GLN A 74 1.93 5.24 29.97
CA GLN A 74 1.20 4.52 28.93
C GLN A 74 1.17 5.28 27.59
N ILE A 75 0.98 6.59 27.62
CA ILE A 75 1.04 7.44 26.42
C ILE A 75 2.42 7.40 25.78
N ALA A 76 3.48 7.56 26.58
CA ALA A 76 4.86 7.48 26.08
C ALA A 76 5.12 6.15 25.37
N ARG A 77 4.71 5.03 25.98
CA ARG A 77 4.83 3.69 25.39
C ARG A 77 4.05 3.54 24.08
N LEU A 78 2.82 4.06 24.01
CA LEU A 78 2.02 4.01 22.79
C LEU A 78 2.63 4.87 21.68
N ASN A 79 3.14 6.05 22.01
CA ASN A 79 3.79 6.94 21.06
C ASN A 79 5.09 6.32 20.48
N GLU A 80 5.90 5.66 21.31
CA GLU A 80 7.07 4.88 20.86
C GLU A 80 6.66 3.75 19.89
N LEU A 81 5.60 3.01 20.20
CA LEU A 81 5.09 1.95 19.33
C LEU A 81 4.61 2.53 17.98
N LEU A 82 3.89 3.65 17.99
CA LEU A 82 3.44 4.33 16.78
C LEU A 82 4.61 4.82 15.92
N LEU A 83 5.66 5.36 16.54
CA LEU A 83 6.91 5.73 15.87
C LEU A 83 7.58 4.52 15.20
N LEU A 84 7.66 3.39 15.90
CA LEU A 84 8.20 2.15 15.33
C LEU A 84 7.39 1.69 14.12
N ARG A 85 6.05 1.70 14.21
CA ARG A 85 5.17 1.32 13.09
C ARG A 85 5.32 2.27 11.91
N LEU A 86 5.46 3.57 12.16
CA LEU A 86 5.71 4.56 11.11
C LEU A 86 7.02 4.25 10.36
N GLY A 87 8.08 3.91 11.10
CA GLY A 87 9.36 3.49 10.52
C GLY A 87 9.22 2.24 9.66
N GLN A 88 8.45 1.25 10.10
CA GLN A 88 8.19 0.03 9.33
C GLN A 88 7.40 0.32 8.05
N VAL A 89 6.35 1.15 8.11
CA VAL A 89 5.56 1.57 6.94
C VAL A 89 6.45 2.31 5.93
N ALA A 90 7.32 3.20 6.41
CA ALA A 90 8.29 3.89 5.54
C ALA A 90 9.30 2.92 4.91
N GLY A 91 9.76 1.91 5.66
CA GLY A 91 10.62 0.86 5.14
C GLY A 91 9.95 0.04 4.03
N ILE A 92 8.69 -0.36 4.23
CA ILE A 92 7.89 -1.10 3.24
C ILE A 92 7.70 -0.25 1.97
N ASP A 93 7.32 1.03 2.10
CA ASP A 93 7.14 1.92 0.94
C ASP A 93 8.43 2.09 0.13
N ARG A 94 9.60 2.18 0.79
CA ARG A 94 10.90 2.20 0.10
C ARG A 94 11.18 0.92 -0.67
N LEU A 95 10.95 -0.25 -0.07
CA LEU A 95 11.13 -1.55 -0.76
C LEU A 95 10.20 -1.68 -1.96
N LEU A 96 8.95 -1.22 -1.84
CA LEU A 96 8.00 -1.18 -2.95
C LEU A 96 8.49 -0.25 -4.06
N GLN A 97 9.02 0.93 -3.72
CA GLN A 97 9.58 1.87 -4.69
C GLN A 97 10.80 1.30 -5.42
N GLU A 98 11.70 0.63 -4.71
CA GLU A 98 12.86 -0.06 -5.29
C GLU A 98 12.43 -1.18 -6.24
N THR A 99 11.39 -1.94 -5.89
CA THR A 99 10.84 -3.02 -6.72
C THR A 99 10.24 -2.48 -8.03
N VAL A 100 9.56 -1.33 -8.00
CA VAL A 100 9.08 -0.66 -9.23
C VAL A 100 10.25 -0.15 -10.07
N ARG A 101 11.30 0.36 -9.43
CA ARG A 101 12.47 0.92 -10.12
C ARG A 101 13.33 -0.16 -10.77
N SER A 102 13.52 -1.31 -10.12
CA SER A 102 14.30 -2.43 -10.65
C SER A 102 13.57 -3.20 -11.76
N SER A 103 12.24 -3.14 -11.76
CA SER A 103 11.39 -3.82 -12.72
C SER A 103 11.18 -2.99 -14.01
N SER A 104 11.44 -1.68 -14.00
CA SER A 104 11.45 -0.86 -15.21
C SER A 104 12.59 -1.30 -16.15
N PRO A 105 12.31 -1.77 -17.38
CA PRO A 105 13.35 -2.18 -18.31
C PRO A 105 14.23 -0.95 -18.60
N ARG A 106 15.54 -1.10 -18.41
CA ARG A 106 16.53 -0.16 -18.96
C ARG A 106 16.47 -0.34 -20.47
N ASP A 107 15.91 0.63 -21.18
CA ASP A 107 16.15 0.79 -22.62
C ASP A 107 17.67 0.84 -22.82
N ARG A 108 18.23 -0.23 -23.41
CA ARG A 108 19.58 -0.31 -23.96
C ARG A 108 19.51 -1.10 -25.25
#